data_AF-A0A537J2S5-F1
#
_entry.id   AF-A0A537J2S5-F1
#
_cell.length_a   1.000
_cell.length_b   1.000
_cell.length_c   1.000
_cell.angle_alpha   90.00
_cell.angle_beta   90.00
_cell.angle_gamma   90.00
#
_symmetry.space_group_name_H-M   'P 1'
#
loop_
_entity.id
_entity.type
_entity.pdbx_description
1 polymer ?
#
loop_
_entity_poly.entity_id
_entity_poly.type
_entity_poly.pdbx_seq_one_letter_code
_entity_poly.pdbx_strand_id
1 'polypeptide(L)'
;NIITVVASFVFLNRLARLTNIRGALLIPFLALLTFLGAYTSNNSLNDIVVALVFGGLGYLMVRYRWPRAPLVLGLVLGEVAERYLWISVARYGSAWLARPIVVLLILLVVGVIGSSLRQQRTLPTGQGAAGAT
;
A
#
# COMPACT_ATOMS: atom_id res chain seq x y z
N ASN A 1 8.70 -22.45 -16.29
CA ASN A 1 9.19 -21.14 -15.80
C ASN A 1 9.63 -20.24 -16.95
N ILE A 2 10.57 -20.68 -17.82
CA ILE A 2 11.04 -19.84 -18.95
C ILE A 2 9.90 -19.38 -19.90
N ILE A 3 8.98 -20.29 -20.26
CA ILE A 3 7.83 -20.00 -21.13
C ILE A 3 6.88 -18.98 -20.47
N THR A 4 6.67 -19.12 -19.16
CA THR A 4 5.80 -18.25 -18.37
C THR A 4 6.37 -16.84 -18.29
N VAL A 5 7.69 -16.72 -18.05
CA VAL A 5 8.39 -15.43 -18.02
C VAL A 5 8.32 -14.73 -19.38
N VAL A 6 8.59 -15.44 -20.47
CA VAL A 6 8.51 -14.88 -21.83
C VAL A 6 7.09 -14.39 -22.14
N ALA A 7 6.07 -15.19 -21.80
CA ALA A 7 4.67 -14.79 -21.97
C ALA A 7 4.32 -13.54 -21.14
N SER A 8 4.77 -13.47 -19.88
CA SER A 8 4.54 -12.30 -19.01
C SER A 8 5.18 -11.03 -19.56
N PHE A 9 6.42 -11.08 -20.09
CA PHE A 9 7.06 -9.90 -20.67
C PHE A 9 6.33 -9.37 -21.90
N VAL A 10 5.86 -10.25 -22.79
CA VAL A 10 5.07 -9.86 -23.96
C VAL A 10 3.74 -9.21 -23.55
N PHE A 11 3.07 -9.78 -22.54
CA PHE A 11 1.81 -9.24 -22.02
C PHE A 11 2.00 -7.89 -21.30
N LEU A 12 3.06 -7.78 -20.49
CA LEU A 12 3.37 -6.58 -19.71
C LEU A 12 3.56 -5.36 -20.60
N ASN A 13 4.28 -5.51 -21.71
CA ASN A 13 4.50 -4.41 -22.65
C ASN A 13 3.19 -3.89 -23.26
N ARG A 14 2.23 -4.79 -23.53
CA ARG A 14 0.91 -4.42 -24.07
C ARG A 14 0.03 -3.75 -23.01
N LEU A 15 0.07 -4.22 -21.76
CA LEU A 15 -0.65 -3.60 -20.63
C LEU A 15 -0.06 -2.23 -20.25
N ALA A 16 1.26 -2.07 -20.25
CA ALA A 16 1.92 -0.81 -19.97
C ALA A 16 1.50 0.31 -20.94
N ARG A 17 1.27 -0.06 -22.22
CA ARG A 17 0.75 0.88 -23.23
C ARG A 17 -0.69 1.32 -22.95
N LEU A 18 -1.49 0.48 -22.29
CA LEU A 18 -2.85 0.80 -21.86
C LEU A 18 -2.87 1.86 -20.76
N THR A 19 -1.88 1.85 -19.86
CA THR A 19 -1.73 2.85 -18.80
C THR A 19 -1.32 4.24 -19.33
N ASN A 20 -0.77 4.32 -20.54
CA ASN A 20 -0.42 5.58 -21.21
C ASN A 20 -1.61 6.28 -21.86
N ILE A 21 -2.79 5.66 -21.92
CA ILE A 21 -4.01 6.29 -22.41
C ILE A 21 -4.46 7.37 -21.42
N ARG A 22 -5.06 8.47 -21.91
CA ARG A 22 -5.56 9.58 -21.10
C ARG A 22 -6.32 9.05 -19.87
N GLY A 23 -5.78 9.31 -18.68
CA GLY A 23 -6.35 8.84 -17.41
C GLY A 23 -7.81 9.21 -17.20
N ALA A 24 -8.28 10.31 -17.81
CA ALA A 24 -9.67 10.73 -17.80
C ALA A 24 -10.66 9.68 -18.36
N LEU A 25 -10.24 8.84 -19.32
CA LEU A 25 -11.06 7.74 -19.85
C LEU A 25 -10.95 6.46 -19.00
N LEU A 26 -9.78 6.24 -18.37
CA LEU A 26 -9.54 5.06 -17.54
C LEU A 26 -10.32 5.12 -16.23
N ILE A 27 -10.42 6.29 -15.61
CA ILE A 27 -11.09 6.47 -14.31
C ILE A 27 -12.55 5.97 -14.32
N PRO A 28 -13.45 6.41 -15.23
CA PRO A 28 -14.85 5.96 -15.21
C PRO A 28 -14.99 4.46 -15.53
N PHE A 29 -14.16 3.93 -16.42
CA PHE A 29 -14.17 2.51 -16.75
C PHE A 29 -13.72 1.63 -15.57
N LEU A 30 -12.61 2.02 -14.91
CA LEU A 30 -12.10 1.33 -13.72
C LEU A 30 -13.09 1.44 -12.56
N ALA A 31 -13.69 2.61 -12.35
CA ALA A 31 -14.71 2.79 -11.32
C ALA A 31 -15.87 1.80 -11.54
N LEU A 32 -16.45 1.76 -12.74
CA LEU A 32 -17.53 0.85 -13.09
C LEU A 32 -17.13 -0.62 -12.87
N LEU A 33 -15.94 -1.01 -13.32
CA LEU A 33 -15.43 -2.37 -13.14
C LEU A 33 -15.24 -2.74 -11.65
N THR A 34 -14.73 -1.81 -10.83
CA THR A 34 -14.56 -2.04 -9.38
C THR A 34 -15.89 -2.14 -8.64
N PHE A 35 -16.90 -1.33 -8.99
CA PHE A 35 -18.24 -1.46 -8.42
C PHE A 35 -18.90 -2.78 -8.81
N LEU A 36 -18.76 -3.19 -10.07
CA LEU A 36 -19.29 -4.47 -10.54
C LEU A 36 -18.59 -5.66 -9.85
N GLY A 37 -17.27 -5.56 -9.67
CA GLY A 37 -16.48 -6.55 -8.94
C GLY A 37 -16.86 -6.66 -7.47
N ALA A 38 -17.10 -5.53 -6.80
CA ALA A 38 -17.58 -5.52 -5.41
C ALA A 38 -18.96 -6.19 -5.28
N TYR A 39 -19.86 -5.96 -6.23
CA TYR A 39 -21.19 -6.59 -6.24
C TYR A 39 -21.14 -8.11 -6.43
N THR A 40 -20.22 -8.61 -7.25
CA THR A 40 -20.08 -10.05 -7.54
C THR A 40 -19.68 -10.88 -6.31
N SER A 41 -19.00 -10.29 -5.31
CA SER A 41 -18.43 -11.04 -4.20
C SER A 41 -19.48 -11.75 -3.34
N ASN A 42 -20.53 -11.04 -2.90
CA ASN A 42 -21.60 -11.65 -2.10
C ASN A 42 -23.01 -11.30 -2.59
N ASN A 43 -23.15 -10.72 -3.79
CA ASN A 43 -24.43 -10.21 -4.31
C ASN A 43 -25.15 -9.30 -3.30
N SER A 44 -24.38 -8.64 -2.43
CA SER A 44 -24.86 -7.88 -1.30
C SER A 44 -24.69 -6.39 -1.54
N LEU A 45 -25.70 -5.60 -1.19
CA LEU A 45 -25.62 -4.13 -1.27
C LEU A 45 -24.57 -3.57 -0.29
N ASN A 46 -24.24 -4.31 0.77
CA ASN A 46 -23.26 -3.90 1.76
C ASN A 46 -21.85 -3.79 1.15
N ASP A 47 -21.47 -4.72 0.27
CA ASP A 47 -20.15 -4.68 -0.38
C ASP A 47 -19.98 -3.45 -1.29
N ILE A 48 -21.07 -3.01 -1.93
CA ILE A 48 -21.08 -1.76 -2.71
C ILE A 48 -20.90 -0.55 -1.80
N VAL A 49 -21.57 -0.51 -0.64
CA VAL A 49 -21.43 0.58 0.33
C VAL A 49 -20.00 0.65 0.85
N VAL A 50 -19.40 -0.48 1.22
CA VAL A 50 -18.00 -0.56 1.65
C VAL A 50 -17.07 -0.09 0.54
N ALA A 51 -17.26 -0.55 -0.71
CA ALA A 51 -16.48 -0.11 -1.86
C ALA A 51 -16.60 1.39 -2.11
N LEU A 52 -17.79 1.97 -1.96
CA LEU A 52 -18.03 3.42 -2.10
C LEU A 52 -17.30 4.21 -1.00
N VAL A 53 -17.38 3.75 0.25
CA VAL A 53 -16.70 4.38 1.40
C VAL A 53 -15.18 4.33 1.23
N PHE A 54 -14.62 3.16 0.90
CA PHE A 54 -13.18 3.01 0.66
C PHE A 54 -12.71 3.76 -0.60
N GLY A 55 -13.53 3.82 -1.65
CA GLY A 55 -13.27 4.63 -2.84
C GLY A 55 -13.23 6.13 -2.52
N GLY A 56 -14.19 6.61 -1.72
CA GLY A 56 -14.22 7.99 -1.23
C GLY A 56 -13.04 8.33 -0.33
N LEU A 57 -12.67 7.41 0.57
CA LEU A 57 -11.48 7.53 1.43
C LEU A 57 -10.21 7.61 0.57
N GLY A 58 -10.10 6.79 -0.48
CA GLY A 58 -9.02 6.86 -1.46
C GLY A 58 -8.96 8.22 -2.20
N TYR A 59 -10.11 8.77 -2.58
CA TYR A 59 -10.18 10.11 -3.19
C TYR A 59 -9.73 11.20 -2.21
N LEU A 60 -10.12 11.09 -0.93
CA LEU A 60 -9.72 12.03 0.11
C LEU A 60 -8.20 12.03 0.32
N MET A 61 -7.56 10.85 0.27
CA MET A 61 -6.09 10.73 0.33
C MET A 61 -5.38 11.43 -0.81
N VAL A 62 -5.94 11.37 -2.02
CA VAL A 62 -5.41 12.10 -3.17
C VAL A 62 -5.50 13.61 -2.91
N ARG A 63 -6.62 14.08 -2.36
CA ARG A 63 -6.82 15.50 -2.03
C ARG A 63 -5.85 16.01 -0.96
N TYR A 64 -5.54 15.21 0.06
CA TYR A 64 -4.59 15.56 1.11
C TYR A 64 -3.12 15.21 0.81
N ARG A 65 -2.81 14.74 -0.42
CA ARG A 65 -1.46 14.28 -0.83
C ARG A 65 -0.88 13.20 0.08
N TRP A 66 -1.73 12.39 0.71
CA TRP A 66 -1.29 11.29 1.55
C TRP A 66 -0.77 10.13 0.70
N PRO A 67 0.28 9.43 1.16
CA PRO A 67 0.82 8.30 0.41
C PRO A 67 -0.16 7.13 0.49
N ARG A 68 -0.92 6.92 -0.60
CA ARG A 68 -1.92 5.83 -0.73
C ARG A 68 -1.32 4.42 -0.58
N ALA A 69 -0.11 4.20 -1.08
CA ALA A 69 0.50 2.87 -1.13
C ALA A 69 0.86 2.32 0.28
N PRO A 70 1.53 3.09 1.17
CA PRO A 70 1.75 2.68 2.55
C PRO A 70 0.48 2.31 3.32
N LEU A 71 -0.64 2.99 3.08
CA LEU A 71 -1.87 2.72 3.79
C LEU A 71 -2.49 1.37 3.38
N VAL A 72 -2.54 1.10 2.08
CA VAL A 72 -3.00 -0.20 1.57
C VAL A 72 -2.06 -1.32 2.04
N LEU A 73 -0.75 -1.08 2.01
CA LEU A 73 0.24 -2.02 2.55
C LEU A 73 0.00 -2.27 4.04
N GLY A 74 -0.22 -1.23 4.84
CA GLY A 74 -0.52 -1.33 6.26
C GLY A 74 -1.80 -2.11 6.55
N LEU A 75 -2.85 -1.93 5.73
CA LEU A 75 -4.11 -2.66 5.87
C LEU A 75 -3.92 -4.16 5.64
N VAL A 76 -3.24 -4.53 4.55
CA VAL A 76 -2.99 -5.94 4.20
C VAL A 76 -2.00 -6.58 5.18
N LEU A 77 -0.92 -5.88 5.52
CA LEU A 77 0.07 -6.35 6.48
C LEU A 77 -0.49 -6.41 7.90
N GLY A 78 -1.48 -5.59 8.24
CA GLY A 78 -2.10 -5.53 9.56
C GLY A 78 -2.77 -6.85 9.94
N GLU A 79 -3.58 -7.43 9.04
CA GLU A 79 -4.22 -8.73 9.29
C GLU A 79 -3.18 -9.85 9.48
N VAL A 80 -2.13 -9.82 8.65
CA VAL A 80 -1.03 -10.78 8.72
C VAL A 80 -0.26 -10.60 10.03
N ALA A 81 0.02 -9.36 10.44
CA ALA A 81 0.73 -9.02 11.66
C ALA A 81 -0.06 -9.43 12.91
N GLU A 82 -1.36 -9.12 12.95
CA GLU A 82 -2.25 -9.50 14.05
C GLU A 82 -2.29 -11.02 14.22
N ARG A 83 -2.43 -11.76 13.12
CA ARG A 83 -2.39 -13.22 13.16
C ARG A 83 -1.08 -13.75 13.75
N TYR A 84 0.07 -13.23 13.34
CA TYR A 84 1.37 -13.66 13.88
C TYR A 84 1.60 -13.22 15.32
N LEU A 85 1.08 -12.05 15.71
CA LEU A 85 1.09 -11.58 17.08
C LEU A 85 0.29 -12.53 17.97
N TRP A 86 -0.92 -12.89 17.56
CA TRP A 86 -1.78 -13.81 18.30
C TRP A 86 -1.12 -15.18 18.47
N ILE A 87 -0.52 -15.73 17.41
CA ILE A 87 0.23 -16.98 17.47
C ILE A 87 1.40 -16.88 18.47
N SER A 88 2.12 -15.76 18.47
CA SER A 88 3.27 -15.54 19.35
C SER A 88 2.87 -15.43 20.81
N VAL A 89 1.80 -14.68 21.09
CA VAL A 89 1.25 -14.51 22.45
C VAL A 89 0.65 -15.82 22.95
N ALA A 90 -0.08 -16.56 22.11
CA ALA A 90 -0.66 -17.86 22.49
C ALA A 90 0.43 -18.91 22.79
N ARG A 91 1.57 -18.86 22.10
CA ARG A 91 2.68 -19.81 22.29
C ARG A 91 3.59 -19.47 23.47
N TYR A 92 3.84 -18.19 23.72
CA TYR A 92 4.91 -17.74 24.62
C TYR A 92 4.46 -16.71 25.68
N GLY A 93 3.18 -16.36 25.73
CA GLY A 93 2.65 -15.40 26.71
C GLY A 93 3.32 -14.03 26.59
N SER A 94 3.89 -13.53 27.68
CA SER A 94 4.69 -12.29 27.73
C SER A 94 6.19 -12.51 27.41
N ALA A 95 6.67 -13.76 27.40
CA ALA A 95 8.08 -14.08 27.19
C ALA A 95 8.53 -13.94 25.72
N TRP A 96 7.60 -13.76 24.78
CA TRP A 96 7.93 -13.50 23.36
C TRP A 96 8.73 -12.20 23.17
N LEU A 97 8.47 -11.17 23.99
CA LEU A 97 9.18 -9.89 23.97
C LEU A 97 10.63 -10.01 24.44
N ALA A 98 10.92 -10.96 25.32
CA ALA A 98 12.26 -11.21 25.83
C ALA A 98 13.16 -11.99 24.85
N ARG A 99 12.62 -12.41 23.69
CA ARG A 99 13.42 -13.14 22.70
C ARG A 99 14.46 -12.20 22.05
N PRO A 100 15.74 -12.61 21.99
CA PRO A 100 16.82 -11.75 21.51
C PRO A 100 16.62 -11.25 20.08
N ILE A 101 15.99 -12.05 19.21
CA ILE A 101 15.61 -11.64 17.84
C ILE A 101 14.61 -10.46 17.85
N VAL A 102 13.63 -10.47 18.76
CA VAL A 102 12.57 -9.46 18.80
C VAL A 102 13.15 -8.15 19.31
N VAL A 103 13.97 -8.21 20.36
CA VAL A 103 14.69 -7.03 20.88
C VAL A 103 15.59 -6.42 19.80
N LEU A 104 16.35 -7.24 19.07
CA LEU A 104 17.20 -6.76 17.98
C LEU A 104 16.40 -6.11 16.86
N LEU A 105 15.27 -6.69 16.47
CA LEU A 105 14.36 -6.11 15.47
C LEU A 105 13.76 -4.77 15.94
N ILE A 106 13.29 -4.68 17.19
CA ILE A 106 12.76 -3.44 17.76
C ILE A 106 13.84 -2.34 17.74
N LEU A 107 15.06 -2.68 18.16
CA LEU A 107 16.18 -1.73 18.19
C LEU A 107 16.54 -1.26 16.78
N LEU A 108 16.53 -2.16 15.78
CA LEU A 108 16.73 -1.82 14.37
C LEU A 108 15.61 -0.90 13.83
N VAL A 109 14.35 -1.20 14.12
CA VAL A 109 13.21 -0.37 13.71
C VAL A 109 13.30 1.03 14.33
N VAL A 110 13.56 1.13 15.63
CA VAL A 110 13.76 2.41 16.31
C VAL A 110 14.96 3.16 15.75
N GLY A 111 16.06 2.46 15.45
CA GLY A 111 17.24 3.03 14.82
C GLY A 111 16.98 3.61 13.44
N VAL A 112 16.24 2.90 12.58
CA VAL A 112 15.85 3.35 11.23
C VAL A 112 14.85 4.51 11.28
N ILE A 113 13.86 4.46 12.16
CA ILE A 113 12.91 5.56 12.32
C ILE A 113 13.64 6.79 12.87
N GLY A 114 14.52 6.62 13.85
CA GLY A 114 15.33 7.71 14.42
C GLY A 114 16.28 8.34 13.41
N SER A 115 16.95 7.55 12.57
CA SER A 115 17.82 8.06 11.51
C SER A 115 17.01 8.73 10.38
N SER A 116 15.86 8.17 9.99
CA SER A 116 14.96 8.76 9.00
C SER A 116 14.37 10.10 9.46
N LEU A 117 13.97 10.22 10.73
CA LEU A 117 13.49 11.48 11.31
C LEU A 117 14.62 12.53 11.42
N ARG A 118 15.85 12.10 11.71
CA ARG A 118 17.03 12.98 11.66
C ARG A 118 17.35 13.42 10.23
N GLN A 119 17.20 12.53 9.26
CA GLN A 119 17.47 12.78 7.84
C GLN A 119 16.43 13.72 7.20
N GLN A 120 15.17 13.63 7.64
CA GLN A 120 14.11 14.58 7.24
C GLN A 120 14.34 16.00 7.77
N ARG A 121 15.13 16.16 8.84
CA ARG A 121 15.54 17.48 9.36
C ARG A 121 16.72 18.11 8.61
N THR A 122 17.43 17.35 7.78
CA THR A 122 18.63 17.81 7.06
C THR A 122 18.42 18.07 5.58
N LEU A 123 17.19 18.09 5.08
CA LEU A 123 16.89 18.54 3.72
C LEU A 123 16.58 20.05 3.75
N PRO A 124 17.54 20.93 3.40
CA PRO A 124 17.26 22.35 3.24
C PRO A 124 16.21 22.57 2.13
N THR A 125 15.21 23.39 2.45
CA THR A 125 14.10 23.87 1.63
C THR A 125 14.56 24.72 0.41
N GLY A 126 15.54 24.28 -0.36
CA GLY A 126 16.34 25.17 -1.22
C GLY A 126 16.56 24.78 -2.69
N GLN A 127 15.83 23.83 -3.27
CA GLN A 127 15.99 23.50 -4.71
C GLN A 127 14.64 23.35 -5.41
N GLY A 128 13.94 24.47 -5.56
CA GLY A 128 12.76 24.62 -6.43
C GLY A 128 12.73 25.94 -7.21
N ALA A 129 13.77 26.77 -7.12
CA ALA A 129 13.79 28.12 -7.70
C ALA A 129 14.98 28.38 -8.66
N ALA A 130 15.67 27.34 -9.16
CA ALA A 130 16.87 27.49 -9.99
C ALA A 130 16.72 26.91 -11.42
N GLY A 131 15.49 26.66 -11.89
CA GLY A 131 15.23 26.09 -13.23
C GLY A 131 14.29 26.91 -14.11
N ALA A 132 14.06 28.19 -13.79
CA ALA A 132 13.19 29.09 -14.53
C ALA A 132 13.89 30.41 -14.86
N THR A 133 14.99 30.30 -15.61
CA THR A 133 15.55 31.36 -16.46
C THR A 133 15.74 30.77 -17.84
#